data_AF-A0A7Z9KEW5-F1
#
_entry.id   AF-A0A7Z9KEW5-F1
#
_cell.length_a   1.000
_cell.length_b   1.000
_cell.length_c   1.000
_cell.angle_alpha   90.00
_cell.angle_beta   90.00
_cell.angle_gamma   90.00
#
_symmetry.space_group_name_H-M   'P 1'
#
loop_
_entity.id
_entity.type
_entity.pdbx_description
1 polymer ?
#
loop_
_entity_poly.entity_id
_entity_poly.type
_entity_poly.pdbx_seq_one_letter_code
_entity_poly.pdbx_strand_id
1 'polypeptide(L)'
;MHSEERELFADANPYGFILFDRNINNPSQVRLLVNELRSAVRRPDAPVLVDQEGGRVARLGPPYWRQPPAAAELVSQLGNNIEKAC
;
A
#
# COMPACT_ATOMS: atom_id res chain seq x y z
N MET A 1 14.01 4.07 -7.47
CA MET A 1 14.34 2.67 -7.79
C MET A 1 15.77 2.59 -8.31
N HIS A 2 16.54 1.57 -7.95
CA HIS A 2 17.88 1.36 -8.52
C HIS A 2 17.78 0.88 -9.98
N SER A 3 18.83 1.10 -10.77
CA SER A 3 18.89 0.68 -12.19
C SER A 3 18.63 -0.81 -12.36
N GLU A 4 19.27 -1.62 -11.53
CA GLU A 4 19.22 -3.08 -11.53
C GLU A 4 17.79 -3.59 -11.24
N GLU A 5 17.08 -2.94 -10.30
CA GLU A 5 15.68 -3.26 -10.02
C GLU A 5 14.78 -2.92 -11.22
N ARG A 6 15.05 -1.80 -11.93
CA ARG A 6 14.26 -1.45 -13.13
C ARG A 6 14.41 -2.51 -14.22
N GLU A 7 15.63 -2.97 -14.45
CA GLU A 7 15.94 -4.00 -15.44
C GLU A 7 15.31 -5.34 -15.07
N LEU A 8 15.45 -5.74 -13.79
CA LEU A 8 14.82 -6.95 -13.27
C LEU A 8 13.31 -6.96 -13.49
N PHE A 9 12.62 -5.86 -13.17
CA PHE A 9 11.16 -5.78 -13.34
C PHE A 9 10.75 -5.72 -14.81
N ALA A 10 11.53 -5.07 -15.67
CA ALA A 10 11.27 -5.04 -17.10
C ALA A 10 11.39 -6.42 -17.74
N ASP A 11 12.36 -7.23 -17.30
CA ASP A 11 12.58 -8.61 -17.78
C ASP A 11 11.54 -9.58 -17.21
N ALA A 12 11.37 -9.59 -15.88
CA ALA A 12 10.43 -10.50 -15.22
C ALA A 12 8.95 -10.17 -15.51
N ASN A 13 8.65 -8.89 -15.79
CA ASN A 13 7.31 -8.38 -16.10
C ASN A 13 6.19 -8.90 -15.16
N PRO A 14 6.37 -8.79 -13.83
CA PRO A 14 5.42 -9.35 -12.85
C PRO A 14 4.05 -8.72 -13.00
N TYR A 15 2.96 -9.43 -12.72
CA TYR A 15 1.59 -8.89 -12.88
C TYR A 15 1.36 -7.58 -12.11
N GLY A 16 1.89 -7.48 -10.90
CA GLY A 16 1.81 -6.29 -10.06
C GLY A 16 2.84 -6.31 -8.94
N PHE A 17 2.72 -5.36 -8.02
CA PHE A 17 3.66 -5.12 -6.92
C PHE A 17 2.94 -5.06 -5.58
N ILE A 18 3.64 -5.39 -4.50
CA ILE A 18 3.19 -5.20 -3.11
C ILE A 18 4.20 -4.31 -2.41
N LEU A 19 3.75 -3.20 -1.82
CA LEU A 19 4.58 -2.28 -1.05
C LEU A 19 4.64 -2.72 0.43
N PHE A 20 5.83 -2.62 1.00
CA PHE A 20 6.10 -2.85 2.41
C PHE A 20 6.45 -1.55 3.12
N ASP A 21 6.54 -1.60 4.45
CA ASP A 21 6.85 -0.45 5.32
C ASP A 21 8.10 0.33 4.86
N ARG A 22 9.19 -0.39 4.55
CA ARG A 22 10.44 0.18 4.02
C ARG A 22 10.29 0.95 2.69
N ASN A 23 9.17 0.80 1.98
CA ASN A 23 8.91 1.50 0.71
C ASN A 23 8.15 2.82 0.91
N ILE A 24 7.65 3.08 2.12
CA ILE A 24 6.77 4.20 2.44
C ILE A 24 7.54 5.27 3.22
N ASN A 25 7.58 6.49 2.68
CA ASN A 25 8.12 7.65 3.39
C ASN A 25 7.05 8.75 3.51
N ASN A 26 6.60 9.27 2.37
CA ASN A 26 5.59 10.32 2.30
C ASN A 26 4.76 10.21 1.00
N PRO A 27 3.60 10.87 0.89
CA PRO A 27 2.71 10.72 -0.27
C PRO A 27 3.36 11.02 -1.62
N SER A 28 4.20 12.06 -1.69
CA SER A 28 4.90 12.43 -2.92
C SER A 28 5.89 11.34 -3.35
N GLN A 29 6.68 10.81 -2.41
CA GLN A 29 7.60 9.72 -2.69
C GLN A 29 6.87 8.44 -3.11
N VAL A 30 5.79 8.06 -2.42
CA VAL A 30 5.01 6.85 -2.77
C VAL A 30 4.40 6.98 -4.17
N ARG A 31 3.86 8.17 -4.52
CA ARG A 31 3.33 8.43 -5.86
C ARG A 31 4.40 8.26 -6.95
N LEU A 32 5.61 8.78 -6.71
CA LEU A 32 6.74 8.60 -7.63
C LEU A 32 7.12 7.12 -7.76
N LEU A 33 7.23 6.39 -6.64
CA LEU A 33 7.54 4.97 -6.66
C LEU A 33 6.52 4.16 -7.46
N VAL A 34 5.22 4.37 -7.25
CA VAL A 34 4.15 3.70 -8.01
C VAL A 34 4.28 3.96 -9.50
N ASN A 35 4.60 5.21 -9.89
CA ASN A 35 4.82 5.57 -11.28
C ASN A 35 6.06 4.86 -11.86
N GLU A 36 7.17 4.81 -11.10
CA GLU A 36 8.39 4.11 -11.53
C GLU A 36 8.13 2.61 -11.74
N LEU A 37 7.43 1.95 -10.82
CA LEU A 37 7.11 0.53 -10.89
C LEU A 37 6.25 0.20 -12.12
N ARG A 38 5.19 0.99 -12.38
CA ARG A 38 4.34 0.84 -13.56
C ARG A 38 5.09 1.10 -14.87
N SER A 39 6.00 2.07 -14.85
CA SER A 39 6.84 2.39 -16.01
C SER A 39 7.82 1.25 -16.31
N ALA A 40 8.39 0.61 -15.29
CA ALA A 40 9.33 -0.50 -15.46
C ALA A 40 8.71 -1.69 -16.19
N VAL A 41 7.43 -1.98 -15.94
CA VAL A 41 6.68 -3.06 -16.62
C VAL A 41 5.88 -2.58 -17.83
N ARG A 42 5.98 -1.30 -18.20
CA ARG A 42 5.25 -0.67 -19.31
C ARG A 42 3.73 -0.87 -19.25
N ARG A 43 3.16 -0.97 -18.05
CA ARG A 43 1.72 -1.13 -17.82
C ARG A 43 1.22 -0.08 -16.83
N PRO A 44 0.49 0.96 -17.30
CA PRO A 44 0.02 2.04 -16.44
C PRO A 44 -1.05 1.58 -15.43
N ASP A 45 -1.68 0.44 -15.67
CA ASP A 45 -2.70 -0.20 -14.86
C ASP A 45 -2.19 -1.33 -13.97
N ALA A 46 -0.87 -1.62 -13.96
CA ALA A 46 -0.31 -2.66 -13.11
C ALA A 46 -0.73 -2.44 -11.64
N PRO A 47 -1.30 -3.47 -10.98
CA PRO A 47 -1.70 -3.37 -9.59
C PRO A 47 -0.50 -3.07 -8.69
N VAL A 48 -0.69 -2.13 -7.77
CA VAL A 48 0.25 -1.88 -6.67
C VAL A 48 -0.54 -1.95 -5.38
N LEU A 49 -0.28 -2.99 -4.61
CA LEU A 49 -1.03 -3.36 -3.42
C LEU A 49 -0.24 -2.99 -2.16
N VAL A 50 -0.92 -2.93 -1.03
CA VAL A 50 -0.33 -2.68 0.29
C VAL A 50 -1.22 -3.31 1.36
N ASP A 51 -0.61 -3.87 2.40
CA ASP A 51 -1.36 -4.40 3.54
C ASP A 51 -1.83 -3.23 4.43
N GLN A 52 -3.13 -2.94 4.38
CA GLN A 52 -3.75 -1.85 5.14
C GLN A 52 -5.00 -2.34 5.89
N GLU A 53 -4.82 -3.34 6.75
CA GLU A 53 -5.90 -3.92 7.56
C GLU A 53 -6.27 -3.04 8.76
N GLY A 54 -5.26 -2.49 9.45
CA GLY A 54 -5.40 -1.70 10.67
C GLY A 54 -4.65 -2.28 11.86
N GLY A 55 -4.50 -1.47 12.91
CA GLY A 55 -3.70 -1.82 14.09
C GLY A 55 -2.24 -2.07 13.73
N ARG A 56 -1.76 -3.31 13.95
CA ARG A 56 -0.37 -3.73 13.70
C ARG A 56 -0.07 -4.04 12.22
N VAL A 57 -1.10 -4.22 11.38
CA VAL A 57 -0.97 -4.53 9.96
C VAL A 57 -1.47 -3.34 9.14
N ALA A 58 -0.67 -2.28 9.12
CA ALA A 58 -0.90 -1.08 8.35
C ALA A 58 0.46 -0.50 7.94
N ARG A 59 0.70 -0.27 6.65
CA ARG A 59 1.96 0.34 6.16
C ARG A 59 1.85 1.85 5.97
N LEU A 60 0.65 2.34 5.65
CA LEU A 60 0.37 3.76 5.53
C LEU A 60 -0.14 4.28 6.88
N GLY A 61 0.54 5.27 7.46
CA GLY A 61 0.20 5.80 8.78
C GLY A 61 0.50 7.30 8.95
N PRO A 62 0.29 7.82 10.17
CA PRO A 62 0.53 9.22 10.49
C PRO A 62 1.99 9.62 10.21
N PRO A 63 2.24 10.90 9.86
CA PRO A 63 1.29 12.02 9.86
C PRO A 63 0.44 12.13 8.58
N TYR A 64 0.73 11.36 7.53
CA TYR A 64 0.13 11.59 6.21
C TYR A 64 -1.15 10.81 5.97
N TRP A 65 -1.28 9.64 6.59
CA TRP A 65 -2.44 8.76 6.44
C TRP A 65 -3.07 8.47 7.79
N ARG A 66 -4.39 8.25 7.78
CA ARG A 66 -5.11 7.74 8.94
C ARG A 66 -4.65 6.32 9.23
N GLN A 67 -4.38 6.03 10.50
CA GLN A 67 -4.19 4.65 10.96
C GLN A 67 -5.56 4.04 11.29
N PRO A 68 -6.00 2.99 10.58
CA PRO A 68 -7.23 2.29 10.95
C PRO A 68 -7.03 1.52 12.27
N PRO A 69 -8.09 1.39 13.09
CA PRO A 69 -8.05 0.51 14.26
C PRO A 69 -7.86 -0.94 13.83
N ALA A 70 -7.42 -1.80 14.74
CA ALA A 70 -7.39 -3.23 14.46
C ALA A 70 -8.83 -3.74 14.21
N ALA A 71 -9.01 -4.73 13.33
CA ALA A 71 -10.33 -5.28 13.05
C ALA A 71 -11.06 -5.76 14.32
N ALA A 72 -10.35 -6.37 15.27
CA ALA A 72 -10.91 -6.79 16.55
C ALA A 72 -11.41 -5.60 17.40
N GLU A 73 -10.70 -4.47 17.36
CA GLU A 73 -11.10 -3.25 18.05
C GLU A 73 -12.35 -2.65 17.42
N LEU A 74 -12.43 -2.66 16.08
CA LEU A 74 -13.64 -2.24 15.36
C LEU A 74 -14.86 -3.06 15.78
N VAL A 75 -14.74 -4.39 15.87
CA VAL A 75 -15.83 -5.26 16.37
C VAL A 75 -16.22 -4.91 17.80
N SER A 76 -15.24 -4.67 18.68
CA SER A 76 -15.52 -4.29 20.07
C SER A 76 -16.25 -2.95 20.19
N GLN A 77 -15.94 -1.98 19.31
CA GLN A 77 -16.54 -0.65 19.35
C GLN A 77 -17.97 -0.63 18.76
N LEU A 78 -18.22 -1.42 17.71
CA LEU A 78 -19.50 -1.45 17.00
C LEU A 78 -20.51 -2.42 17.65
N GLY A 79 -20.05 -3.50 18.28
CA GLY A 79 -20.93 -4.60 18.67
C GLY A 79 -21.72 -5.13 17.45
N ASN A 80 -23.01 -5.45 17.63
CA ASN A 80 -23.91 -5.82 16.52
C ASN A 80 -24.57 -4.61 15.84
N ASN A 81 -24.19 -3.38 16.20
CA ASN A 81 -24.89 -2.19 15.74
C ASN A 81 -24.23 -1.62 14.47
N ILE A 82 -24.62 -2.18 13.32
CA ILE A 82 -24.08 -1.83 12.00
C ILE A 82 -24.34 -0.34 11.66
N GLU A 83 -25.33 0.31 12.26
CA GLU A 83 -25.59 1.74 12.06
C GLU A 83 -24.44 2.65 12.53
N LYS A 84 -23.56 2.15 13.42
CA LYS A 84 -22.37 2.88 13.87
C LYS A 84 -21.15 2.69 12.97
N ALA A 85 -21.21 1.86 11.93
CA ALA A 85 -20.06 1.44 11.13
C ALA A 85 -19.63 2.44 10.04
N CYS A 86 -20.23 3.62 9.97
CA CYS A 86 -19.98 4.66 8.96
C CYS A 86 -19.16 5.83 9.53
#